data_AF-A0A8T6Y394-F1
#
_entry.id   AF-A0A8T6Y394-F1
#
_cell.length_a   1.000
_cell.length_b   1.000
_cell.length_c   1.000
_cell.angle_alpha   90.00
_cell.angle_beta   90.00
_cell.angle_gamma   90.00
#
_symmetry.space_group_name_H-M   'P 1'
#
loop_
_entity.id
_entity.type
_entity.pdbx_description
1 polymer ?
#
loop_
_entity_poly.entity_id
_entity_poly.type
_entity_poly.pdbx_seq_one_letter_code
_entity_poly.pdbx_strand_id
1 'polypeptide(L)'
;GQGSDTFNILLLGAASNWTEVDSTVVTLAEGASQTVTMTISPGKKVEGKQAFLDITVVSSDPNFNAGDQVEVLLKAPPEEGGISTGLLIAMVVIVIVVLAIIVYTMQARSD
;
A
#
# COMPACT_ATOMS: atom_id res chain seq x y z
N GLY A 1 -29.56 10.88 19.16
CA GLY A 1 -31.01 10.70 19.12
C GLY A 1 -31.67 11.27 20.36
N GLN A 2 -33.00 11.20 20.41
CA GLN A 2 -33.82 11.46 21.60
C GLN A 2 -33.89 10.21 22.51
N GLY A 3 -32.76 9.50 22.67
CA GLY A 3 -32.70 8.18 23.30
C GLY A 3 -31.39 7.44 23.01
N SER A 4 -31.30 6.19 23.50
CA SER A 4 -30.15 5.33 23.24
C SER A 4 -30.17 4.83 21.80
N ASP A 5 -29.12 5.11 21.03
CA ASP A 5 -28.97 4.71 19.63
C ASP A 5 -27.87 3.65 19.50
N THR A 6 -28.06 2.66 18.64
CA THR A 6 -27.03 1.66 18.32
C THR A 6 -26.51 1.88 16.91
N PHE A 7 -25.20 1.98 16.79
CA PHE A 7 -24.48 2.20 15.55
C PHE A 7 -23.70 0.95 15.17
N ASN A 8 -23.91 0.46 13.96
CA ASN A 8 -23.14 -0.62 13.36
C ASN A 8 -22.11 -0.01 12.41
N ILE A 9 -20.86 -0.44 12.54
CA ILE A 9 -19.73 0.00 11.74
C ILE A 9 -19.39 -1.12 10.77
N LEU A 10 -19.52 -0.84 9.48
CA LEU A 10 -19.20 -1.73 8.39
C LEU A 10 -17.92 -1.25 7.72
N LEU A 11 -16.99 -2.18 7.54
CA LEU A 11 -15.73 -1.96 6.82
C LEU A 11 -15.79 -2.74 5.50
N LEU A 12 -15.64 -2.04 4.39
CA LEU A 12 -15.66 -2.61 3.04
C LEU A 12 -14.40 -2.18 2.27
N GLY A 13 -14.20 -2.77 1.09
CA GLY A 13 -13.05 -2.48 0.24
C GLY A 13 -11.83 -3.36 0.53
N ALA A 14 -10.79 -3.21 -0.29
CA ALA A 14 -9.61 -4.08 -0.27
C ALA A 14 -8.80 -3.96 1.03
N ALA A 15 -8.86 -2.80 1.69
CA ALA A 15 -8.16 -2.55 2.94
C ALA A 15 -8.84 -3.18 4.17
N SER A 16 -10.12 -3.55 4.08
CA SER A 16 -10.86 -4.19 5.18
C SER A 16 -10.22 -5.50 5.65
N ASN A 17 -9.58 -6.25 4.75
CA ASN A 17 -8.93 -7.53 5.04
C ASN A 17 -7.71 -7.45 5.97
N TRP A 18 -7.17 -6.25 6.18
CA TRP A 18 -6.00 -5.98 7.02
C TRP A 18 -6.25 -4.76 7.92
N THR A 19 -7.52 -4.49 8.21
CA THR A 19 -7.96 -3.49 9.17
C THR A 19 -8.64 -4.18 10.34
N GLU A 20 -8.21 -3.85 11.55
CA GLU A 20 -8.83 -4.27 12.79
C GLU A 20 -9.54 -3.09 13.43
N VAL A 21 -10.72 -3.34 14.03
CA VAL A 21 -11.49 -2.34 14.76
C VAL A 21 -11.81 -2.88 16.14
N ASP A 22 -11.70 -2.03 17.16
CA ASP A 22 -11.94 -2.40 18.56
C ASP A 22 -13.41 -2.76 18.85
N SER A 23 -14.36 -2.13 18.18
CA SER A 23 -15.77 -2.50 18.18
C SER A 23 -16.46 -2.17 16.86
N THR A 24 -17.26 -3.11 16.35
CA THR A 24 -18.13 -2.90 15.19
C THR A 24 -19.54 -2.46 15.58
N VAL A 25 -19.88 -2.49 16.87
CA VAL A 25 -21.21 -2.11 17.37
C VAL A 25 -21.03 -1.20 18.58
N VAL A 26 -21.67 -0.04 18.55
CA VAL A 26 -21.59 0.96 19.61
C VAL A 26 -22.99 1.41 19.99
N THR A 27 -23.33 1.35 21.27
CA THR A 27 -24.58 1.89 21.80
C THR A 27 -24.28 3.13 22.61
N LEU A 28 -24.84 4.27 22.20
CA LEU A 28 -24.66 5.56 22.88
C LEU A 28 -25.97 6.00 23.51
N ALA A 29 -25.88 6.53 24.73
CA ALA A 29 -26.96 7.28 25.33
C ALA A 29 -27.11 8.65 24.66
N GLU A 30 -28.23 9.33 24.91
CA GLU A 30 -28.46 10.67 24.41
C GLU A 30 -27.35 11.64 24.85
N GLY A 31 -26.79 12.39 23.89
CA GLY A 31 -25.69 13.33 24.13
C GLY A 31 -24.33 12.70 24.43
N ALA A 32 -24.24 11.36 24.50
CA ALA A 32 -22.97 10.67 24.70
C ALA A 32 -22.14 10.63 23.42
N SER A 33 -20.82 10.50 23.59
CA SER A 33 -19.88 10.28 22.49
C SER A 33 -18.91 9.16 22.85
N GLN A 34 -18.46 8.43 21.85
CA GLN A 34 -17.44 7.39 22.00
C GLN A 34 -16.50 7.43 20.80
N THR A 35 -15.23 7.19 21.07
CA THR A 35 -14.20 7.02 20.05
C THR A 35 -13.98 5.53 19.81
N VAL A 36 -13.97 5.13 18.54
CA VAL A 36 -13.69 3.77 18.07
C VAL A 36 -12.33 3.82 17.37
N THR A 37 -11.41 2.95 17.76
CA THR A 37 -10.06 2.90 17.20
C THR A 37 -9.97 1.84 16.13
N MET A 38 -9.45 2.22 14.96
CA MET A 38 -9.13 1.31 13.86
C MET A 38 -7.63 1.25 13.64
N THR A 39 -7.10 0.04 13.51
CA THR A 39 -5.69 -0.21 13.22
C THR A 39 -5.58 -0.85 11.84
N ILE A 40 -4.83 -0.19 10.96
CA ILE A 40 -4.64 -0.62 9.57
C ILE A 40 -3.22 -1.19 9.42
N SER A 41 -3.10 -2.48 9.10
CA SER A 41 -1.83 -3.24 9.10
C SER A 41 -1.56 -3.95 7.75
N PRO A 42 -1.17 -3.21 6.70
CA PRO A 42 -0.91 -3.80 5.39
C PRO A 42 0.27 -4.77 5.43
N GLY A 43 0.10 -5.96 4.85
CA GLY A 43 1.18 -6.93 4.70
C GLY A 43 2.11 -6.64 3.52
N LYS A 44 3.31 -7.22 3.51
CA LYS A 44 4.31 -7.01 2.44
C LYS A 44 3.82 -7.31 1.02
N LYS A 45 2.80 -8.18 0.86
CA LYS A 45 2.22 -8.56 -0.45
C LYS A 45 1.41 -7.45 -1.13
N VAL A 46 1.08 -6.37 -0.42
CA VAL A 46 0.32 -5.23 -0.96
C VAL A 46 1.18 -3.97 -1.14
N GLU A 47 2.48 -4.04 -0.88
CA GLU A 47 3.42 -2.95 -1.15
C GLU A 47 3.38 -2.51 -2.62
N GLY A 48 3.47 -1.20 -2.87
CA GLY A 48 3.37 -0.61 -4.21
C GLY A 48 1.96 -0.57 -4.79
N LYS A 49 0.92 -0.96 -4.03
CA LYS A 49 -0.49 -0.93 -4.47
C LYS A 49 -1.28 0.15 -3.73
N GLN A 50 -2.36 0.58 -4.37
CA GLN A 50 -3.38 1.43 -3.77
C GLN A 50 -4.52 0.55 -3.25
N ALA A 51 -5.06 0.87 -2.08
CA ALA A 51 -6.21 0.19 -1.52
C ALA A 51 -7.19 1.19 -0.90
N PHE A 52 -8.48 0.88 -1.00
CA PHE A 52 -9.54 1.68 -0.42
C PHE A 52 -10.16 0.94 0.78
N LEU A 53 -10.49 1.70 1.82
CA LEU A 53 -11.30 1.29 2.96
C LEU A 53 -12.55 2.17 2.98
N ASP A 54 -13.71 1.57 2.76
CA ASP A 54 -14.99 2.25 2.92
C ASP A 54 -15.50 1.96 4.34
N ILE A 55 -15.78 3.02 5.09
CA ILE A 55 -16.31 2.96 6.45
C ILE A 55 -17.75 3.43 6.38
N THR A 56 -18.69 2.60 6.77
CA THR A 56 -20.11 2.97 6.84
C THR A 56 -20.62 2.77 8.25
N VAL A 57 -21.16 3.83 8.85
CA VAL A 57 -21.84 3.81 10.14
C VAL A 57 -23.34 3.84 9.90
N VAL A 58 -24.03 2.79 10.32
CA VAL A 58 -25.48 2.62 10.18
C VAL A 58 -26.10 2.69 11.56
N SER A 59 -26.95 3.69 11.81
CA SER A 59 -27.72 3.78 13.05
C SER A 59 -28.93 2.85 13.02
N SER A 60 -29.41 2.46 14.20
CA SER A 60 -30.74 1.90 14.39
C SER A 60 -31.86 2.87 14.00
N ASP A 61 -31.59 4.18 13.98
CA ASP A 61 -32.48 5.18 13.37
C ASP A 61 -32.33 5.13 11.84
N PRO A 62 -33.37 4.75 11.09
CA PRO A 62 -33.30 4.61 9.63
C PRO A 62 -33.02 5.93 8.89
N ASN A 63 -33.11 7.07 9.57
CA ASN A 63 -32.83 8.39 8.99
C ASN A 63 -31.36 8.81 9.13
N PHE A 64 -30.52 8.02 9.82
CA PHE A 64 -29.12 8.35 10.02
C PHE A 64 -28.19 7.22 9.57
N ASN A 65 -27.48 7.49 8.49
CA ASN A 65 -26.32 6.74 8.04
C ASN A 65 -25.22 7.73 7.67
N ALA A 66 -23.99 7.41 8.03
CA ALA A 66 -22.82 8.19 7.68
C ALA A 66 -21.79 7.26 7.05
N GLY A 67 -21.03 7.76 6.08
CA GLY A 67 -19.96 6.98 5.46
C GLY A 67 -18.77 7.87 5.15
N ASP A 68 -17.59 7.27 5.17
CA ASP A 68 -16.34 7.90 4.80
C ASP A 68 -15.46 6.89 4.05
N GLN A 69 -14.56 7.38 3.21
CA GLN A 69 -13.62 6.55 2.45
C GLN A 69 -12.19 6.96 2.77
N VAL A 70 -11.38 5.98 3.16
CA VAL A 70 -9.95 6.16 3.41
C VAL A 70 -9.16 5.50 2.29
N GLU A 71 -8.36 6.30 1.62
CA GLU A 71 -7.42 5.82 0.61
C GLU A 71 -6.06 5.53 1.27
N VAL A 72 -5.54 4.31 1.08
CA VAL A 72 -4.24 3.89 1.60
C VAL A 72 -3.26 3.70 0.45
N LEU A 73 -2.29 4.61 0.35
CA LEU A 73 -1.17 4.54 -0.59
C LEU A 73 -0.01 3.77 0.02
N LEU A 74 0.21 2.54 -0.44
CA LEU A 74 1.29 1.68 0.05
C LEU A 74 2.54 1.92 -0.78
N LYS A 75 3.49 2.69 -0.25
CA LYS A 75 4.77 2.92 -0.92
C LYS A 75 5.52 1.60 -1.11
N ALA A 76 6.07 1.38 -2.29
CA ALA A 76 7.03 0.30 -2.48
C ALA A 76 8.25 0.56 -1.58
N PRO A 77 8.84 -0.48 -0.97
CA PRO A 77 10.10 -0.32 -0.26
C PRO A 77 11.15 0.24 -1.23
N PRO A 78 12.07 1.10 -0.77
CA PRO A 78 13.14 1.61 -1.63
C PRO A 78 13.90 0.40 -2.18
N GLU A 79 14.03 0.33 -3.51
CA GLU A 79 14.76 -0.78 -4.11
C GLU A 79 16.20 -0.77 -3.59
N GLU A 80 16.54 -1.79 -2.80
CA GLU A 80 17.90 -1.97 -2.31
C GLU A 80 18.80 -2.36 -3.50
N GLY A 81 19.51 -1.38 -4.05
CA GLY A 81 20.81 -1.59 -4.69
C GLY A 81 20.87 -2.51 -5.91
N GLY A 82 19.84 -2.52 -6.77
CA GLY A 82 19.96 -3.10 -8.10
C GLY A 82 20.95 -2.31 -8.96
N ILE A 83 21.87 -3.00 -9.64
CA ILE A 83 22.70 -2.36 -10.68
C ILE A 83 21.73 -1.85 -11.75
N SER A 84 21.68 -0.53 -11.97
CA SER A 84 20.76 0.04 -12.95
C SER A 84 20.98 -0.61 -14.32
N THR A 85 19.91 -0.82 -15.09
CA THR A 85 20.01 -1.36 -16.45
C THR A 85 21.00 -0.57 -17.31
N GLY A 86 21.12 0.75 -17.07
CA GLY A 86 22.13 1.59 -17.71
C GLY A 86 23.58 1.23 -17.33
N LEU A 87 23.85 0.93 -16.06
CA LEU A 87 25.17 0.46 -15.59
C LEU A 87 25.52 -0.92 -16.17
N LEU A 88 24.55 -1.84 -16.29
CA LEU A 88 24.76 -3.14 -16.93
C LEU A 88 25.13 -3.00 -18.41
N ILE A 89 24.40 -2.17 -19.16
CA ILE A 89 24.70 -1.90 -20.57
C ILE A 89 26.10 -1.28 -20.71
N ALA A 90 26.45 -0.30 -19.86
CA ALA A 90 27.77 0.32 -19.89
C ALA A 90 28.91 -0.70 -19.65
N MET A 91 28.75 -1.61 -18.68
CA MET A 91 29.71 -2.69 -18.43
C MET A 91 29.87 -3.62 -19.64
N VAL A 92 28.78 -4.02 -20.28
CA VAL A 92 28.84 -4.90 -21.47
C VAL A 92 29.57 -4.22 -22.63
N VAL A 93 29.31 -2.92 -22.89
CA VAL A 93 30.00 -2.18 -23.95
C VAL A 93 31.50 -2.09 -23.65
N ILE A 94 31.89 -1.80 -22.40
CA ILE A 94 33.30 -1.75 -22.00
C ILE A 94 33.99 -3.09 -22.26
N VAL A 95 33.36 -4.21 -21.90
CA VAL A 95 33.92 -5.54 -22.14
C VAL A 95 34.10 -5.81 -23.64
N ILE A 96 33.12 -5.46 -24.47
CA ILE A 96 33.21 -5.64 -25.93
C ILE A 96 34.35 -4.81 -26.51
N VAL A 97 34.50 -3.55 -26.09
CA VAL A 97 35.58 -2.67 -26.57
C VAL A 97 36.95 -3.23 -26.15
N VAL A 98 37.10 -3.67 -24.91
CA VAL A 98 38.34 -4.30 -24.43
C VAL A 98 38.67 -5.56 -25.22
N LEU A 99 37.68 -6.42 -25.48
CA LEU A 99 37.89 -7.63 -26.30
C LEU A 99 38.28 -7.28 -27.73
N ALA A 100 37.66 -6.27 -28.35
CA ALA A 100 38.03 -5.81 -29.69
C ALA A 100 39.48 -5.30 -29.75
N ILE A 101 39.93 -4.55 -28.73
CA ILE A 101 41.32 -4.09 -28.63
C ILE A 101 42.28 -5.27 -28.46
N ILE A 102 41.95 -6.25 -27.60
CA ILE A 102 42.78 -7.44 -27.41
C ILE A 102 42.90 -8.22 -28.72
N VAL A 103 41.79 -8.46 -29.41
CA VAL A 103 41.79 -9.16 -30.71
C VAL A 103 42.61 -8.39 -31.75
N TYR A 104 42.43 -7.07 -31.83
CA TYR A 104 43.18 -6.23 -32.76
C TYR A 104 44.69 -6.26 -32.47
N THR A 105 45.08 -6.15 -31.21
CA THR A 105 46.50 -6.20 -30.81
C THR A 105 47.13 -7.57 -31.00
N MET A 106 46.36 -8.67 -30.88
CA MET A 106 46.82 -10.02 -31.21
C MET A 106 47.03 -10.20 -32.71
N GLN A 107 46.14 -9.68 -33.56
CA GLN A 107 46.29 -9.74 -35.02
C GLN A 107 47.49 -8.92 -35.50
N ALA A 108 47.65 -7.69 -34.98
CA ALA A 108 48.76 -6.81 -35.35
C ALA A 108 50.16 -7.32 -34.91
N ARG A 109 50.22 -8.36 -34.07
CA ARG A 109 51.47 -8.99 -33.60
C ARG A 109 51.80 -10.29 -34.32
N SER A 110 50.90 -10.77 -35.19
CA SER A 110 51.02 -12.03 -35.94
C SER A 110 51.49 -11.84 -37.39
N ASP A 111 51.66 -10.59 -37.85
CA ASP A 111 52.34 -10.19 -39.10
C ASP A 111 53.77 -9.73 -38.79
#